data_AF-A0A3P6T7V1-F1
#
_entry.id   AF-A0A3P6T7V1-F1
#
_cell.length_a   1.000
_cell.length_b   1.000
_cell.length_c   1.000
_cell.angle_alpha   90.00
_cell.angle_beta   90.00
_cell.angle_gamma   90.00
#
_symmetry.space_group_name_H-M   'P 1'
#
loop_
_entity.id
_entity.type
_entity.pdbx_description
1 polymer ?
#
loop_
_entity_poly.entity_id
_entity_poly.type
_entity_poly.pdbx_seq_one_letter_code
_entity_poly.pdbx_strand_id
1 'polypeptide(L)'
;MEYFQAYLECFISKEDAISLLEIVDQYYPRINYHIINHDGTFDHMNGEPTTPIAVTWGVFPGAEIAQPTVVDPLAFRAWKDEAYDTWIKNWANLYPKDSLSRNVIQKIHDDFCLMNVVDNDFQKPVIIYEILEKMLERTKQRNSSVKE
;
A
#
# COMPACT_ATOMS: atom_id res chain seq x y z
N MET A 1 -26.98 -4.79 -8.59
CA MET A 1 -26.07 -5.60 -7.77
C MET A 1 -24.75 -4.88 -7.68
N GLU A 2 -24.19 -4.82 -6.48
CA GLU A 2 -22.94 -4.13 -6.18
C GLU A 2 -21.81 -5.14 -6.00
N TYR A 3 -20.62 -4.77 -6.44
CA TYR A 3 -19.42 -5.59 -6.45
C TYR A 3 -18.24 -4.80 -5.91
N PHE A 4 -17.33 -5.50 -5.23
CA PHE A 4 -16.14 -4.93 -4.64
C PHE A 4 -14.93 -5.84 -4.90
N GLN A 5 -13.81 -5.23 -5.30
CA GLN A 5 -12.49 -5.86 -5.20
C GLN A 5 -11.94 -5.62 -3.79
N ALA A 6 -11.16 -6.57 -3.29
CA ALA A 6 -10.52 -6.39 -2.00
C ALA A 6 -9.37 -5.38 -2.14
N TYR A 7 -9.28 -4.47 -1.18
CA TYR A 7 -8.31 -3.37 -1.16
C TYR A 7 -7.70 -3.25 0.24
N LEU A 8 -6.40 -2.97 0.29
CA LEU A 8 -5.67 -2.66 1.50
C LEU A 8 -4.73 -1.48 1.24
N GLU A 9 -4.75 -0.49 2.14
CA GLU A 9 -3.75 0.57 2.21
C GLU A 9 -3.15 0.62 3.62
N CYS A 10 -1.82 0.66 3.71
CA CYS A 10 -1.13 0.79 4.98
C CYS A 10 0.31 1.29 4.82
N PHE A 11 0.89 1.76 5.92
CA PHE A 11 2.33 1.99 6.02
C PHE A 11 3.04 0.69 6.39
N ILE A 12 4.11 0.37 5.66
CA ILE A 12 4.97 -0.79 5.89
C ILE A 12 6.43 -0.36 5.99
N SER A 13 7.26 -1.13 6.69
CA SER A 13 8.69 -0.84 6.75
C SER A 13 9.33 -0.99 5.36
N LYS A 14 10.42 -0.26 5.08
CA LYS A 14 11.16 -0.44 3.82
C LYS A 14 11.68 -1.87 3.62
N GLU A 15 12.00 -2.57 4.71
CA GLU A 15 12.44 -3.97 4.67
C GLU A 15 11.32 -4.91 4.19
N ASP A 16 10.11 -4.70 4.70
CA ASP A 16 8.91 -5.43 4.30
C ASP A 16 8.50 -5.10 2.87
N ALA A 17 8.62 -3.83 2.45
CA ALA A 17 8.38 -3.41 1.09
C ALA A 17 9.31 -4.13 0.09
N ILE A 18 10.61 -4.19 0.39
CA ILE A 18 11.58 -4.94 -0.44
C ILE A 18 11.21 -6.42 -0.48
N SER A 19 10.88 -7.02 0.67
CA SER A 19 10.54 -8.43 0.76
C SER A 19 9.24 -8.77 0.03
N LEU A 20 8.28 -7.85 0.00
CA LEU A 20 7.07 -7.95 -0.80
C LEU A 20 7.38 -7.90 -2.30
N LEU A 21 8.21 -6.96 -2.76
CA LEU A 21 8.58 -6.82 -4.17
C LEU A 21 9.24 -8.08 -4.74
N GLU A 22 9.96 -8.85 -3.92
CA GLU A 22 10.56 -10.13 -4.34
C GLU A 22 9.53 -11.23 -4.66
N ILE A 23 8.31 -11.13 -4.12
CA ILE A 23 7.31 -12.22 -4.21
C ILE A 23 6.00 -11.80 -4.87
N VAL A 24 5.67 -10.51 -4.93
CA VAL A 24 4.32 -10.05 -5.31
C VAL A 24 4.04 -10.20 -6.81
N ASP A 25 5.07 -10.08 -7.66
CA ASP A 25 4.90 -10.11 -9.12
C ASP A 25 4.46 -11.50 -9.63
N GLN A 26 4.70 -12.57 -8.88
CA GLN A 26 4.19 -13.92 -9.23
C GLN A 26 2.66 -14.02 -9.21
N TYR A 27 1.99 -13.04 -8.59
CA TYR A 27 0.54 -12.96 -8.49
C TYR A 27 -0.11 -12.07 -9.56
N TYR A 28 0.68 -11.50 -10.49
CA TYR A 28 0.13 -10.76 -11.63
C TYR A 28 -0.61 -11.70 -12.60
N PRO A 29 -1.78 -11.33 -13.16
CA PRO A 29 -2.48 -10.04 -13.06
C PRO A 29 -3.51 -9.96 -11.92
N ARG A 30 -3.57 -10.96 -11.03
CA ARG A 30 -4.57 -10.97 -9.96
C ARG A 30 -4.34 -9.84 -8.95
N ILE A 31 -3.09 -9.61 -8.56
CA ILE A 31 -2.72 -8.60 -7.57
C ILE A 31 -2.12 -7.38 -8.24
N ASN A 32 -2.68 -6.21 -7.96
CA ASN A 32 -2.06 -4.93 -8.25
C ASN A 32 -1.55 -4.27 -6.97
N TYR A 33 -0.42 -3.58 -7.05
CA TYR A 33 0.13 -2.83 -5.93
C TYR A 33 0.74 -1.51 -6.38
N HIS A 34 0.83 -0.56 -5.44
CA HIS A 34 1.63 0.66 -5.56
C HIS A 34 2.26 0.96 -4.21
N ILE A 35 3.60 1.02 -4.16
CA ILE A 35 4.38 1.32 -2.97
C ILE A 35 5.19 2.58 -3.23
N ILE A 36 5.09 3.56 -2.34
CA ILE A 36 5.81 4.83 -2.45
C ILE A 36 6.33 5.33 -1.10
N ASN A 37 7.54 5.86 -1.04
CA ASN A 37 8.09 6.47 0.18
C ASN A 37 7.87 7.99 0.24
N HIS A 38 8.12 8.60 1.40
CA HIS A 38 7.76 10.01 1.66
C HIS A 38 8.33 11.01 0.63
N ASP A 39 9.55 10.80 0.13
CA ASP A 39 10.22 11.70 -0.82
C ASP A 39 10.07 11.27 -2.30
N GLY A 40 9.42 10.15 -2.57
CA GLY A 40 9.22 9.62 -3.92
C GLY A 40 10.46 9.00 -4.56
N THR A 41 11.58 8.84 -3.84
CA THR A 41 12.78 8.15 -4.36
C THR A 41 12.59 6.64 -4.49
N PHE A 42 11.57 6.09 -3.83
CA PHE A 42 11.11 4.72 -3.96
C PHE A 42 9.65 4.75 -4.40
N ASP A 43 9.38 4.46 -5.67
CA ASP A 43 8.04 4.40 -6.29
C ASP A 43 7.98 3.15 -7.18
N HIS A 44 7.29 2.10 -6.71
CA HIS A 44 7.17 0.81 -7.39
C HIS A 44 5.70 0.41 -7.52
N MET A 45 5.32 -0.02 -8.72
CA MET A 45 3.97 -0.50 -9.03
C MET A 45 4.01 -1.49 -10.20
N ASN A 46 3.00 -2.35 -10.28
CA ASN A 46 2.84 -3.31 -11.40
C ASN A 46 1.65 -3.00 -12.32
N GLY A 47 0.96 -1.88 -12.08
CA GLY A 47 -0.13 -1.38 -12.91
C GLY A 47 0.32 -0.39 -13.99
N GLU A 48 -0.62 0.09 -14.80
CA GLU A 48 -0.38 1.18 -15.74
C GLU A 48 -0.30 2.52 -14.99
N PRO A 49 0.76 3.36 -15.18
CA PRO A 49 0.99 4.57 -14.38
C PRO A 49 -0.08 5.65 -14.43
N THR A 50 -1.01 5.56 -15.38
CA THR A 50 -2.04 6.57 -15.65
C THR A 50 -3.45 6.00 -15.78
N THR A 51 -3.62 4.70 -15.54
CA THR A 51 -4.91 4.03 -15.71
C THR A 51 -5.46 3.62 -14.34
N PRO A 52 -6.62 4.17 -13.94
CA PRO A 52 -7.26 3.78 -12.69
C PRO A 52 -7.82 2.35 -12.73
N ILE A 53 -7.86 1.70 -11.57
CA ILE A 53 -8.49 0.40 -11.36
C ILE A 53 -9.81 0.61 -10.61
N ALA A 54 -10.94 0.19 -11.18
CA ALA A 54 -12.23 0.25 -10.49
C ALA A 54 -12.33 -0.82 -9.40
N VAL A 55 -12.41 -0.40 -8.14
CA VAL A 55 -12.50 -1.31 -6.99
C VAL A 55 -13.93 -1.50 -6.50
N THR A 56 -14.87 -0.66 -6.93
CA THR A 56 -16.30 -0.80 -6.63
C THR A 56 -17.11 -0.47 -7.86
N TRP A 57 -18.09 -1.32 -8.19
CA TRP A 57 -19.03 -1.03 -9.28
C TRP A 57 -20.42 -1.61 -9.02
N GLY A 58 -21.42 -0.96 -9.62
CA GLY A 58 -22.82 -1.33 -9.52
C GLY A 58 -23.45 -1.54 -10.90
N VAL A 59 -24.19 -2.64 -11.03
CA VAL A 59 -25.03 -2.94 -12.22
C VAL A 59 -26.49 -2.78 -11.84
N PHE A 60 -27.20 -1.87 -12.50
CA PHE A 60 -28.58 -1.51 -12.18
C PHE A 60 -29.49 -1.73 -13.40
N PRO A 61 -30.68 -2.35 -13.25
CA PRO A 61 -31.60 -2.54 -14.36
C PRO A 61 -32.05 -1.20 -14.97
N GLY A 62 -31.93 -1.06 -16.29
CA GLY A 62 -32.34 0.16 -17.01
C GLY A 62 -31.42 1.36 -16.81
N ALA A 63 -30.23 1.19 -16.25
CA ALA A 63 -29.23 2.23 -16.07
C ALA A 63 -27.83 1.77 -16.50
N GLU A 64 -26.93 2.71 -16.73
CA GLU A 64 -25.51 2.44 -17.02
C GLU A 64 -24.78 1.88 -15.79
N ILE A 65 -23.64 1.24 -16.03
CA ILE A 65 -22.77 0.74 -14.95
C ILE A 65 -22.15 1.95 -14.24
N ALA A 66 -22.26 1.98 -12.91
CA ALA A 66 -21.64 3.00 -12.09
C ALA A 66 -20.36 2.46 -11.44
N GLN A 67 -19.27 3.23 -11.45
CA GLN A 67 -17.98 2.89 -10.85
C GLN A 67 -17.54 4.00 -9.90
N PRO A 68 -18.13 4.08 -8.69
CA PRO A 68 -17.94 5.23 -7.81
C PRO A 68 -16.54 5.32 -7.17
N THR A 69 -15.83 4.18 -7.07
CA THR A 69 -14.54 4.11 -6.37
C THR A 69 -13.48 3.47 -7.26
N VAL A 70 -12.36 4.16 -7.41
CA VAL A 70 -11.20 3.72 -8.19
C VAL A 70 -9.92 3.89 -7.38
N VAL A 71 -8.92 3.07 -7.70
CA VAL A 71 -7.53 3.26 -7.28
C VAL A 71 -6.78 3.86 -8.46
N ASP A 72 -6.39 5.13 -8.35
CA ASP A 72 -5.67 5.88 -9.38
C ASP A 72 -4.23 6.15 -8.92
N PRO A 73 -3.20 5.66 -9.66
CA PRO A 73 -1.80 5.92 -9.33
C PRO A 73 -1.42 7.40 -9.26
N LEU A 74 -2.07 8.28 -10.04
CA LEU A 74 -1.82 9.72 -9.99
C LEU A 74 -2.40 10.34 -8.72
N ALA A 75 -3.65 9.99 -8.39
CA ALA A 75 -4.28 10.39 -7.15
C ALA A 75 -3.51 9.86 -5.93
N PHE A 76 -2.98 8.64 -5.99
CA PHE A 76 -2.19 8.05 -4.90
C PHE A 76 -0.88 8.80 -4.64
N ARG A 77 -0.17 9.22 -5.70
CA ARG A 77 1.03 10.06 -5.55
C ARG A 77 0.72 11.43 -4.92
N ALA A 78 -0.42 12.02 -5.25
CA ALA A 78 -0.87 13.27 -4.62
C ALA A 78 -1.29 13.05 -3.15
N TRP A 79 -2.05 11.98 -2.89
CA TRP A 79 -2.51 11.59 -1.56
C TRP A 79 -1.35 11.30 -0.59
N LYS A 80 -0.27 10.70 -1.09
CA LYS A 80 0.94 10.42 -0.33
C LYS A 80 1.38 11.59 0.54
N ASP A 81 1.44 12.80 -0.02
CA ASP A 81 1.93 13.97 0.71
C ASP A 81 1.07 14.27 1.95
N GLU A 82 -0.25 14.18 1.82
CA GLU A 82 -1.20 14.35 2.93
C GLU A 82 -1.12 13.20 3.96
N ALA A 83 -0.96 11.96 3.47
CA ALA A 83 -0.81 10.78 4.33
C ALA A 83 0.45 10.87 5.20
N TYR A 84 1.60 11.24 4.62
CA TYR A 84 2.85 11.43 5.36
C TYR A 84 2.80 12.64 6.29
N ASP A 85 2.19 13.75 5.85
CA ASP A 85 2.00 14.94 6.67
C ASP A 85 1.28 14.64 7.99
N THR A 86 0.35 13.68 8.00
CA THR A 86 -0.40 13.29 9.20
C THR A 86 0.52 12.78 10.31
N TRP A 87 1.60 12.04 9.97
CA TRP A 87 2.58 11.58 10.97
C TRP A 87 3.23 12.76 11.69
N ILE A 88 3.59 13.82 10.97
CA ILE A 88 4.34 14.95 11.54
C ILE A 88 3.39 15.98 12.16
N LYS A 89 2.41 16.46 11.38
CA LYS A 89 1.54 17.55 11.76
C LYS A 89 0.60 17.16 12.90
N ASN A 90 0.06 15.95 12.86
CA ASN A 90 -1.00 15.53 13.78
C ASN A 90 -0.46 14.70 14.95
N TRP A 91 0.61 13.93 14.74
CA TRP A 91 1.12 13.01 15.76
C TRP A 91 2.44 13.48 16.39
N ALA A 92 3.50 13.69 15.60
CA ALA A 92 4.82 14.04 16.12
C ALA A 92 4.82 15.38 16.89
N ASN A 93 4.02 16.35 16.44
CA ASN A 93 3.90 17.66 17.06
C ASN A 93 3.19 17.67 18.42
N LEU A 94 2.57 16.55 18.83
CA LEU A 94 2.05 16.38 20.19
C LEU A 94 3.17 16.25 21.23
N TYR A 95 4.40 15.97 20.79
CA TYR A 95 5.54 15.73 21.65
C TYR A 95 6.62 16.82 21.51
N PRO A 96 7.39 17.11 22.59
CA PRO A 96 8.53 18.01 22.52
C PRO A 96 9.53 17.60 21.45
N LYS A 97 10.21 18.60 20.85
CA LYS A 97 11.14 18.41 19.72
C LYS A 97 12.24 17.38 19.99
N ASP A 98 12.77 17.35 21.21
CA ASP A 98 13.88 16.46 21.59
C ASP A 98 13.42 15.18 22.31
N SER A 99 12.13 14.88 22.29
CA SER A 99 11.59 13.70 22.98
C SER A 99 11.84 12.41 22.20
N LEU A 100 12.07 11.32 22.92
CA LEU A 100 12.16 9.97 22.35
C LEU A 100 10.90 9.62 21.53
N SER A 101 9.72 10.00 22.02
CA SER A 101 8.44 9.75 21.33
C SER A 101 8.37 10.42 19.96
N ARG A 102 8.81 11.68 19.85
CA ARG A 102 8.87 12.37 18.55
C ARG A 102 9.85 11.70 17.60
N ASN A 103 11.02 11.30 18.10
CA ASN A 103 12.03 10.63 17.28
C ASN A 103 11.54 9.31 16.70
N VAL A 104 10.76 8.53 17.46
CA VAL A 104 10.13 7.29 16.95
C VAL A 104 9.19 7.59 15.79
N ILE A 105 8.31 8.60 15.94
CA ILE A 105 7.35 8.95 14.88
C ILE A 105 8.06 9.50 13.65
N GLN A 106 9.07 10.36 13.83
CA GLN A 106 9.89 10.88 12.74
C GLN A 106 10.58 9.74 11.99
N LYS A 107 11.13 8.77 12.71
CA LYS A 107 11.74 7.58 12.09
C LYS A 107 10.74 6.78 11.27
N ILE A 108 9.51 6.59 11.74
CA ILE A 108 8.47 5.91 10.96
C ILE A 108 8.17 6.69 9.67
N HIS A 109 7.98 8.01 9.77
CA HIS A 109 7.74 8.87 8.61
C HIS A 109 8.86 8.76 7.56
N ASP A 110 10.12 8.75 7.98
CA ASP A 110 11.28 8.76 7.07
C ASP A 110 11.57 7.37 6.48
N ASP A 111 11.37 6.30 7.27
CA ASP A 111 11.78 4.94 6.89
C ASP A 111 10.64 4.09 6.26
N PHE A 112 9.37 4.39 6.54
CA PHE A 112 8.25 3.56 6.07
C PHE A 112 7.80 3.97 4.67
N CYS A 113 7.24 3.01 3.94
CA CYS A 113 6.59 3.20 2.63
C CYS A 113 5.07 3.13 2.80
N LEU A 114 4.35 3.99 2.09
CA LEU A 114 2.90 3.88 1.90
C LEU A 114 2.63 2.88 0.78
N MET A 115 1.79 1.89 1.04
CA MET A 115 1.43 0.83 0.10
C MET A 115 -0.08 0.76 -0.07
N ASN A 116 -0.53 0.61 -1.31
CA ASN A 116 -1.85 0.06 -1.62
C ASN A 116 -1.74 -1.27 -2.37
N VAL A 117 -2.72 -2.17 -2.15
CA VAL A 117 -2.84 -3.48 -2.80
C VAL A 117 -4.30 -3.74 -3.16
N VAL A 118 -4.53 -4.24 -4.38
CA VAL A 118 -5.85 -4.63 -4.91
C VAL A 118 -5.82 -6.11 -5.32
N ASP A 119 -6.79 -6.90 -4.86
CA ASP A 119 -7.09 -8.24 -5.40
C ASP A 119 -8.23 -8.15 -6.43
N ASN A 120 -7.87 -8.28 -7.70
CA ASN A 120 -8.79 -8.13 -8.81
C ASN A 120 -9.78 -9.29 -8.94
N ASP A 121 -9.49 -10.46 -8.35
CA ASP A 121 -10.31 -11.65 -8.47
C ASP A 121 -11.42 -11.68 -7.41
N PHE A 122 -12.38 -10.76 -7.56
CA PHE A 122 -13.52 -10.56 -6.65
C PHE A 122 -14.44 -11.78 -6.51
N GLN A 123 -14.32 -12.77 -7.40
CA GLN A 123 -15.10 -14.01 -7.34
C GLN A 123 -14.46 -15.08 -6.45
N LYS A 124 -13.18 -14.91 -6.10
CA LYS A 124 -12.42 -15.85 -5.28
C LYS A 124 -12.20 -15.32 -3.86
N PRO A 125 -11.85 -16.20 -2.91
CA PRO A 125 -11.39 -15.77 -1.59
C PRO A 125 -10.18 -14.84 -1.70
N VAL A 126 -10.17 -13.79 -0.88
CA VAL A 126 -9.12 -12.76 -0.84
C VAL A 126 -7.78 -13.38 -0.44
N ILE A 127 -6.72 -13.09 -1.18
CA ILE A 127 -5.36 -13.61 -0.90
C ILE A 127 -4.38 -12.57 -0.35
N ILE A 128 -4.82 -11.31 -0.15
CA ILE A 128 -3.95 -10.22 0.35
C ILE A 128 -3.25 -10.63 1.65
N TYR A 129 -3.98 -11.21 2.60
CA TYR A 129 -3.41 -11.63 3.89
C TYR A 129 -2.35 -12.74 3.75
N GLU A 130 -2.58 -13.72 2.87
CA GLU A 130 -1.60 -14.78 2.60
C GLU A 130 -0.30 -14.21 2.01
N ILE A 131 -0.40 -13.19 1.17
CA ILE A 131 0.77 -12.50 0.60
C ILE A 131 1.53 -11.74 1.68
N LEU A 132 0.82 -11.07 2.60
CA LEU A 132 1.46 -10.39 3.73
C LEU A 132 2.16 -11.36 4.67
N GLU A 133 1.58 -12.54 4.94
CA GLU A 133 2.23 -13.58 5.74
C GLU A 133 3.54 -14.05 5.09
N LYS A 134 3.52 -14.32 3.77
CA LYS A 134 4.73 -14.70 3.02
C LYS A 134 5.78 -13.59 3.00
N MET A 135 5.36 -12.34 2.91
CA MET A 135 6.25 -11.18 3.02
C MET A 135 6.95 -11.17 4.39
N LEU A 136 6.19 -11.36 5.49
CA LEU A 136 6.77 -11.39 6.84
C LEU A 136 7.74 -12.55 7.04
N GLU A 137 7.44 -13.73 6.48
CA GLU A 137 8.36 -14.88 6.47
C GLU A 137 9.65 -14.56 5.71
N ARG A 138 9.54 -13.89 4.56
CA ARG A 138 10.67 -13.48 3.74
C ARG A 138 11.55 -12.44 4.45
N THR A 139 10.95 -11.43 5.09
CA THR A 139 11.68 -10.44 5.90
C THR A 139 12.46 -11.13 7.02
N LYS A 140 11.84 -12.10 7.72
CA LYS A 140 12.52 -12.87 8.80
C LYS A 140 13.73 -13.65 8.28
N GLN A 141 13.60 -14.32 7.14
CA GLN A 141 14.73 -15.04 6.52
C GLN A 141 15.88 -14.09 6.19
N ARG A 142 15.58 -12.95 5.56
CA ARG A 142 16.57 -11.93 5.19
C ARG A 142 17.32 -11.38 6.40
N ASN A 143 16.60 -11.09 7.48
CA ASN A 143 17.17 -10.57 8.73
C ASN A 143 17.99 -11.62 9.51
N SER A 144 17.83 -12.91 9.19
CA SER A 144 18.62 -14.00 9.76
C SER A 144 19.93 -14.19 9.00
N SER A 145 19.91 -14.10 7.67
CA SER A 145 21.11 -14.20 6.81
C SER A 145 22.07 -13.01 6.91
N VAL A 146 21.63 -11.84 7.38
CA VAL A 146 22.48 -10.66 7.58
C VAL A 146 23.28 -10.72 8.89
N LYS A 147 22.95 -11.66 9.80
CA LYS A 147 23.63 -11.82 11.10
C LYS A 147 24.76 -12.87 11.10
N GLU A 148 24.97 -13.56 9.98
CA GLU A 148 26.11 -14.47 9.73
C GLU A 148 27.17 -13.79 8.86
#